data_AF-A0AAW9BND3-F1
#
_entry.id   AF-A0AAW9BND3-F1
#
_cell.length_a   1.000
_cell.length_b   1.000
_cell.length_c   1.000
_cell.angle_alpha   90.00
_cell.angle_beta   90.00
_cell.angle_gamma   90.00
#
_symmetry.space_group_name_H-M   'P 1'
#
loop_
_entity.id
_entity.type
_entity.pdbx_description
1 polymer ?
#
loop_
_entity_poly.entity_id
_entity_poly.type
_entity_poly.pdbx_seq_one_letter_code
_entity_poly.pdbx_strand_id
1 'polypeptide(L)'
;YEGLKKEQFYKSVEIVLLAIQEHMVSYADLALEMAQNETRPERKAELETIAENCRHVAFHAPTNFWQALQLSYFVQLMLQIESNGHSVSFGRMDQFLNDYYVRDLESGAMNKAFALELLQSCWLKLLEVNKIRSGAHSKASAGSPLYQNVCIGGQKLNENGEPEDAVNPLSWAILESCGQLRSTQPNLSVRYHEGLNQEFLMGCIEVIKCGFGMPAFNNDEIVIPEFIKLGVEKEDAYNYASIGCIETAVPGKWGYRCTGMSFINFARILLAALNEGVDATTGKAFLPHDKSLAKGNFESFDQVTASWAEQIRYYTRKSIEIDTVVDSVLEQQAQDIFCSSLVDDCLARGKTVKEGGAKYDWVSGLQVGIANLGNSLAAIKHLV
;
A
#
# COMPACT_ATOMS: atom_id res chain seq x y z
N TYR A 1 -8.18 26.82 21.24
CA TYR A 1 -7.79 26.59 19.83
C TYR A 1 -7.84 25.11 19.49
N GLU A 2 -7.11 24.23 20.19
CA GLU A 2 -7.11 22.78 19.91
C GLU A 2 -8.50 22.13 20.00
N GLY A 3 -9.29 22.44 21.04
CA GLY A 3 -10.66 21.91 21.15
C GLY A 3 -11.56 22.25 19.96
N LEU A 4 -11.45 23.47 19.42
CA LEU A 4 -12.21 23.90 18.26
C LEU A 4 -11.78 23.16 16.99
N LYS A 5 -10.47 22.92 16.80
CA LYS A 5 -9.97 22.07 15.69
C LYS A 5 -10.52 20.66 15.76
N LYS A 6 -10.47 20.04 16.95
CA LYS A 6 -11.02 18.68 17.16
C LYS A 6 -12.51 18.62 16.83
N GLU A 7 -13.29 19.59 17.29
CA GLU A 7 -14.72 19.69 16.97
C GLU A 7 -14.97 19.77 15.45
N GLN A 8 -14.20 20.59 14.72
CA GLN A 8 -14.32 20.67 13.26
C GLN A 8 -13.91 19.36 12.57
N PHE A 9 -12.90 18.65 13.07
CA PHE A 9 -12.51 17.34 12.57
C PHE A 9 -13.64 16.32 12.73
N TYR A 10 -14.22 16.18 13.93
CA TYR A 10 -15.32 15.25 14.16
C TYR A 10 -16.56 15.57 13.33
N LYS A 11 -16.90 16.86 13.21
CA LYS A 11 -18.00 17.30 12.34
C LYS A 11 -17.76 16.93 10.87
N SER A 12 -16.51 17.06 10.41
CA SER A 12 -16.14 16.68 9.04
C SER A 12 -16.26 15.17 8.85
N VAL A 13 -15.82 14.37 9.83
CA VAL A 13 -15.99 12.90 9.82
C VAL A 13 -17.46 12.52 9.73
N GLU A 14 -18.33 13.10 10.57
CA GLU A 14 -19.77 12.84 10.53
C GLU A 14 -20.38 13.13 9.14
N ILE A 15 -20.06 14.29 8.56
CA ILE A 15 -20.54 14.68 7.22
C ILE A 15 -20.11 13.64 6.16
N VAL A 16 -18.84 13.23 6.19
CA VAL A 16 -18.30 12.30 5.21
C VAL A 16 -18.89 10.90 5.37
N LEU A 17 -19.05 10.41 6.59
CA LEU A 17 -19.68 9.11 6.84
C LEU A 17 -21.14 9.10 6.35
N LEU A 18 -21.93 10.13 6.66
CA LEU A 18 -23.31 10.25 6.17
C LEU A 18 -23.37 10.28 4.64
N ALA A 19 -22.48 11.04 3.98
CA ALA A 19 -22.41 11.10 2.52
C ALA A 19 -22.07 9.74 1.89
N ILE A 20 -21.19 8.95 2.52
CA ILE A 20 -20.84 7.60 2.05
C ILE A 20 -22.02 6.64 2.22
N GLN A 21 -22.77 6.73 3.33
CA GLN A 21 -24.00 5.94 3.51
C GLN A 21 -25.04 6.27 2.44
N GLU A 22 -25.26 7.56 2.16
CA GLU A 22 -26.16 8.01 1.08
C GLU A 22 -25.69 7.50 -0.29
N HIS A 23 -24.37 7.50 -0.54
CA HIS A 23 -23.81 6.96 -1.77
C HIS A 23 -24.08 5.45 -1.91
N MET A 24 -23.85 4.66 -0.87
CA MET A 24 -24.17 3.23 -0.88
C MET A 24 -25.66 2.96 -1.10
N VAL A 25 -26.54 3.76 -0.47
CA VAL A 25 -27.99 3.70 -0.69
C VAL A 25 -28.35 4.04 -2.14
N SER A 26 -27.70 5.04 -2.74
CA SER A 26 -27.97 5.40 -4.15
C SER A 26 -27.64 4.26 -5.12
N TYR A 27 -26.58 3.48 -4.84
CA TYR A 27 -26.25 2.27 -5.60
C TYR A 27 -27.27 1.15 -5.36
N ALA A 28 -27.81 1.03 -4.15
CA ALA A 28 -28.88 0.09 -3.87
C ALA A 28 -30.15 0.40 -4.68
N ASP A 29 -30.56 1.67 -4.70
CA ASP A 29 -31.75 2.12 -5.40
C ASP A 29 -31.57 1.97 -6.93
N LEU A 30 -30.37 2.28 -7.46
CA LEU A 30 -30.03 2.05 -8.88
C LEU A 30 -30.07 0.57 -9.25
N ALA A 31 -29.50 -0.31 -8.44
CA ALA A 31 -29.52 -1.75 -8.69
C ALA A 31 -30.95 -2.29 -8.73
N LEU A 32 -31.83 -1.80 -7.84
CA LEU A 32 -33.25 -2.16 -7.81
C LEU A 32 -34.00 -1.66 -9.06
N GLU A 33 -33.74 -0.43 -9.51
CA GLU A 33 -34.30 0.10 -10.76
C GLU A 33 -33.87 -0.74 -11.98
N MET A 34 -32.59 -1.13 -12.04
CA MET A 34 -32.07 -2.01 -13.08
C MET A 34 -32.72 -3.39 -13.03
N ALA A 35 -32.96 -3.94 -11.83
CA ALA A 35 -33.63 -5.23 -11.66
C ALA A 35 -35.07 -5.21 -12.18
N GLN A 36 -35.80 -4.10 -12.01
CA GLN A 36 -37.17 -3.95 -12.52
C GLN A 36 -37.25 -4.01 -14.05
N ASN A 37 -36.19 -3.57 -14.73
CA ASN A 37 -36.11 -3.52 -16.19
C ASN A 37 -35.34 -4.70 -16.81
N GLU A 38 -34.72 -5.56 -16.00
CA GLU A 38 -33.95 -6.71 -16.47
C GLU A 38 -34.86 -7.88 -16.85
N THR A 39 -34.63 -8.44 -18.05
CA THR A 39 -35.46 -9.51 -18.61
C THR A 39 -34.89 -10.90 -18.33
N ARG A 40 -33.59 -11.00 -18.01
CA ARG A 40 -32.92 -12.26 -17.67
C ARG A 40 -33.13 -12.59 -16.19
N PRO A 41 -33.78 -13.71 -15.84
CA PRO A 41 -34.13 -14.03 -14.45
C PRO A 41 -32.92 -14.08 -13.51
N GLU A 42 -31.81 -14.68 -13.95
CA GLU A 42 -30.59 -14.80 -13.13
C GLU A 42 -30.00 -13.42 -12.83
N ARG A 43 -29.82 -12.58 -13.85
CA ARG A 43 -29.29 -11.23 -13.67
C ARG A 43 -30.20 -10.34 -12.82
N LYS A 44 -31.51 -10.51 -12.94
CA LYS A 44 -32.46 -9.80 -12.10
C LYS A 44 -32.26 -10.15 -10.62
N ALA A 45 -32.15 -11.44 -10.29
CA ALA A 45 -31.91 -11.88 -8.92
C ALA A 45 -30.55 -11.38 -8.38
N GLU A 46 -29.51 -11.34 -9.21
CA GLU A 46 -28.23 -10.74 -8.84
C GLU A 46 -28.37 -9.25 -8.50
N LEU A 47 -29.11 -8.48 -9.32
CA LEU A 47 -29.33 -7.04 -9.09
C LEU A 47 -30.15 -6.78 -7.83
N GLU A 48 -31.18 -7.59 -7.56
CA GLU A 48 -31.94 -7.53 -6.31
C GLU A 48 -31.03 -7.82 -5.11
N THR A 49 -30.17 -8.83 -5.20
CA THR A 49 -29.19 -9.17 -4.14
C THR A 49 -28.16 -8.04 -3.95
N ILE A 50 -27.67 -7.42 -5.03
CA ILE A 50 -26.78 -6.25 -4.96
C ILE A 50 -27.48 -5.10 -4.24
N ALA A 51 -28.76 -4.83 -4.55
CA ALA A 51 -29.53 -3.78 -3.91
C ALA A 51 -29.67 -4.04 -2.40
N GLU A 52 -30.06 -5.24 -2.01
CA GLU A 52 -30.17 -5.66 -0.60
C GLU A 52 -28.83 -5.52 0.14
N ASN A 53 -27.74 -6.03 -0.44
CA ASN A 53 -26.41 -5.97 0.16
C ASN A 53 -25.92 -4.54 0.33
N CYS A 54 -26.08 -3.68 -0.70
CA CYS A 54 -25.70 -2.27 -0.62
C CYS A 54 -26.50 -1.53 0.46
N ARG A 55 -27.81 -1.78 0.54
CA ARG A 55 -28.67 -1.16 1.56
C ARG A 55 -28.28 -1.60 2.97
N HIS A 56 -27.93 -2.88 3.15
CA HIS A 56 -27.49 -3.43 4.44
C HIS A 56 -26.19 -2.80 4.92
N VAL A 57 -25.14 -2.85 4.09
CA VAL A 57 -23.80 -2.37 4.49
C VAL A 57 -23.70 -0.86 4.64
N ALA A 58 -24.69 -0.11 4.14
CA ALA A 58 -24.81 1.32 4.40
C ALA A 58 -25.03 1.63 5.90
N PHE A 59 -25.72 0.76 6.64
CA PHE A 59 -26.11 1.04 8.04
C PHE A 59 -25.65 -0.01 9.04
N HIS A 60 -25.20 -1.18 8.57
CA HIS A 60 -24.91 -2.33 9.41
C HIS A 60 -23.60 -2.99 9.02
N ALA A 61 -22.97 -3.64 10.00
CA ALA A 61 -21.84 -4.52 9.74
C ALA A 61 -22.26 -5.63 8.76
N PRO A 62 -21.37 -6.06 7.84
CA PRO A 62 -21.67 -7.13 6.91
C PRO A 62 -21.95 -8.42 7.67
N THR A 63 -22.86 -9.22 7.12
CA THR A 63 -23.31 -10.49 7.72
C THR A 63 -23.04 -11.69 6.81
N ASN A 64 -22.52 -11.48 5.60
CA ASN A 64 -22.14 -12.50 4.62
C ASN A 64 -20.89 -12.05 3.83
N PHE A 65 -20.25 -12.96 3.12
CA PHE A 65 -19.00 -12.71 2.39
C PHE A 65 -19.18 -11.66 1.30
N TRP A 66 -20.30 -11.71 0.56
CA TRP A 66 -20.57 -10.74 -0.50
C TRP A 66 -20.74 -9.32 0.08
N GLN A 67 -21.48 -9.16 1.18
CA GLN A 67 -21.60 -7.89 1.90
C GLN A 67 -20.23 -7.40 2.39
N ALA A 68 -19.42 -8.28 2.97
CA ALA A 68 -18.12 -7.89 3.51
C ALA A 68 -17.15 -7.44 2.41
N LEU A 69 -17.12 -8.15 1.27
CA LEU A 69 -16.34 -7.76 0.11
C LEU A 69 -16.86 -6.46 -0.53
N GLN A 70 -18.18 -6.30 -0.64
CA GLN A 70 -18.80 -5.09 -1.19
C GLN A 70 -18.51 -3.85 -0.35
N LEU A 71 -18.61 -3.95 0.99
CA LEU A 71 -18.24 -2.86 1.89
C LEU A 71 -16.76 -2.53 1.78
N SER A 72 -15.89 -3.55 1.76
CA SER A 72 -14.45 -3.36 1.61
C SER A 72 -14.12 -2.64 0.30
N TYR A 73 -14.79 -2.99 -0.81
CA TYR A 73 -14.65 -2.30 -2.08
C TYR A 73 -15.18 -0.86 -2.03
N PHE A 74 -16.33 -0.60 -1.43
CA PHE A 74 -16.83 0.77 -1.27
C PHE A 74 -15.84 1.65 -0.51
N VAL A 75 -15.26 1.15 0.59
CA VAL A 75 -14.22 1.87 1.33
C VAL A 75 -13.02 2.16 0.41
N GLN A 76 -12.49 1.14 -0.27
CA GLN A 76 -11.37 1.27 -1.21
C GLN A 76 -11.64 2.30 -2.33
N LEU A 77 -12.86 2.34 -2.86
CA LEU A 77 -13.28 3.26 -3.90
C LEU A 77 -13.41 4.70 -3.36
N MET A 78 -14.09 4.88 -2.22
CA MET A 78 -14.32 6.20 -1.64
C MET A 78 -13.02 6.89 -1.22
N LEU A 79 -12.05 6.12 -0.71
CA LEU A 79 -10.69 6.63 -0.42
C LEU A 79 -9.98 7.19 -1.66
N GLN A 80 -10.25 6.64 -2.84
CA GLN A 80 -9.66 7.09 -4.11
C GLN A 80 -10.53 8.13 -4.85
N ILE A 81 -11.73 8.41 -4.33
CA ILE A 81 -12.57 9.55 -4.75
C ILE A 81 -12.22 10.78 -3.90
N GLU A 82 -12.04 10.63 -2.58
CA GLU A 82 -11.66 11.76 -1.71
C GLU A 82 -10.27 12.30 -2.08
N SER A 83 -9.36 11.41 -2.46
CA SER A 83 -7.96 11.71 -2.67
C SER A 83 -7.45 11.02 -3.92
N ASN A 84 -6.64 11.72 -4.72
CA ASN A 84 -5.90 11.08 -5.81
C ASN A 84 -4.63 10.35 -5.33
N GLY A 85 -4.53 10.05 -4.03
CA GLY A 85 -3.56 9.12 -3.47
C GLY A 85 -3.57 7.79 -4.24
N HIS A 86 -2.43 7.09 -4.21
CA HIS A 86 -2.32 5.74 -4.76
C HIS A 86 -1.63 4.85 -3.72
N SER A 87 -1.49 3.57 -4.00
CA SER A 87 -1.08 2.56 -3.02
C SER A 87 -2.10 2.34 -1.90
N VAL A 88 -3.36 2.73 -2.11
CA VAL A 88 -4.48 2.40 -1.21
C VAL A 88 -4.65 0.88 -1.24
N SER A 89 -4.45 0.23 -0.10
CA SER A 89 -4.26 -1.22 -0.02
C SER A 89 -5.23 -1.85 0.97
N PHE A 90 -5.71 -3.05 0.68
CA PHE A 90 -6.64 -3.77 1.55
C PHE A 90 -5.98 -4.33 2.81
N GLY A 91 -4.66 -4.50 2.81
CA GLY A 91 -3.97 -5.21 3.88
C GLY A 91 -4.27 -6.71 3.83
N ARG A 92 -4.50 -7.33 5.01
CA ARG A 92 -4.68 -8.78 5.18
C ARG A 92 -6.11 -9.23 4.90
N MET A 93 -6.56 -9.07 3.66
CA MET A 93 -7.92 -9.41 3.22
C MET A 93 -8.27 -10.87 3.50
N ASP A 94 -7.31 -11.77 3.35
CA ASP A 94 -7.51 -13.18 3.65
C ASP A 94 -7.78 -13.45 5.13
N GLN A 95 -7.47 -12.55 6.05
CA GLN A 95 -7.73 -12.73 7.47
C GLN A 95 -9.10 -12.14 7.85
N PHE A 96 -9.32 -10.84 7.60
CA PHE A 96 -10.53 -10.17 8.09
C PHE A 96 -11.81 -10.53 7.34
N LEU A 97 -11.72 -11.19 6.17
CA LEU A 97 -12.87 -11.71 5.43
C LEU A 97 -13.07 -13.24 5.58
N ASN A 98 -12.12 -13.96 6.19
CA ASN A 98 -12.15 -15.43 6.21
C ASN A 98 -13.39 -16.00 6.88
N ASP A 99 -13.80 -15.44 8.02
CA ASP A 99 -14.92 -15.98 8.78
C ASP A 99 -16.24 -15.89 8.00
N TYR A 100 -16.43 -14.81 7.24
CA TYR A 100 -17.55 -14.67 6.31
C TYR A 100 -17.48 -15.71 5.18
N TYR A 101 -16.29 -15.88 4.59
CA TYR A 101 -16.06 -16.82 3.50
C TYR A 101 -16.35 -18.27 3.92
N VAL A 102 -15.74 -18.71 5.03
CA VAL A 102 -15.87 -20.09 5.53
C VAL A 102 -17.32 -20.39 5.93
N ARG A 103 -17.95 -19.51 6.70
CA ARG A 103 -19.34 -19.71 7.15
C ARG A 103 -20.31 -19.83 5.99
N ASP A 104 -20.16 -19.00 4.96
CA ASP A 104 -21.07 -19.00 3.81
C ASP A 104 -20.86 -20.23 2.92
N LEU A 105 -19.63 -20.74 2.81
CA LEU A 105 -19.36 -22.02 2.16
C LEU A 105 -19.92 -23.22 2.92
N GLU A 106 -19.70 -23.28 4.24
CA GLU A 106 -20.13 -24.41 5.08
C GLU A 106 -21.65 -24.49 5.23
N SER A 107 -22.33 -23.34 5.28
CA SER A 107 -23.80 -23.28 5.30
C SER A 107 -24.44 -23.59 3.94
N GLY A 108 -23.66 -23.62 2.87
CA GLY A 108 -24.14 -23.76 1.49
C GLY A 108 -24.81 -22.51 0.92
N ALA A 109 -24.75 -21.37 1.62
CA ALA A 109 -25.24 -20.08 1.14
C ALA A 109 -24.43 -19.58 -0.08
N MET A 110 -23.18 -20.01 -0.20
CA MET A 110 -22.29 -19.72 -1.31
C MET A 110 -21.52 -20.98 -1.70
N ASN A 111 -21.17 -21.13 -2.98
CA ASN A 111 -20.25 -22.17 -3.43
C ASN A 111 -18.89 -21.57 -3.82
N LYS A 112 -17.84 -22.40 -3.88
CA LYS A 112 -16.47 -21.96 -4.17
C LYS A 112 -16.36 -21.23 -5.51
N ALA A 113 -17.05 -21.70 -6.55
CA ALA A 113 -16.97 -21.09 -7.88
C ALA A 113 -17.52 -19.65 -7.87
N PHE A 114 -18.66 -19.43 -7.22
CA PHE A 114 -19.24 -18.10 -7.06
C PHE A 114 -18.35 -17.18 -6.18
N ALA A 115 -17.73 -17.71 -5.14
CA ALA A 115 -16.80 -16.93 -4.32
C ALA A 115 -15.56 -16.45 -5.11
N LEU A 116 -15.01 -17.30 -5.99
CA LEU A 116 -13.93 -16.92 -6.90
C LEU A 116 -14.39 -15.84 -7.89
N GLU A 117 -15.60 -15.95 -8.42
CA GLU A 117 -16.19 -14.96 -9.32
C GLU A 117 -16.40 -13.60 -8.63
N LEU A 118 -16.83 -13.59 -7.37
CA LEU A 118 -16.95 -12.37 -6.57
C LEU A 118 -15.60 -11.67 -6.36
N LEU A 119 -14.55 -12.45 -6.04
CA LEU A 119 -13.19 -11.92 -5.92
C LEU A 119 -12.72 -11.35 -7.26
N GLN A 120 -12.90 -12.08 -8.37
CA GLN A 120 -12.54 -11.64 -9.72
C GLN A 120 -13.30 -10.37 -10.13
N SER A 121 -14.57 -10.26 -9.75
CA SER A 121 -15.37 -9.06 -9.95
C SER A 121 -14.76 -7.88 -9.21
N CYS A 122 -14.38 -8.04 -7.93
CA CYS A 122 -13.67 -7.02 -7.17
C CYS A 122 -12.35 -6.61 -7.86
N TRP A 123 -11.54 -7.56 -8.31
CA TRP A 123 -10.27 -7.29 -9.01
C TRP A 123 -10.46 -6.47 -10.28
N LEU A 124 -11.51 -6.73 -11.05
CA LEU A 124 -11.87 -5.91 -12.21
C LEU A 124 -12.30 -4.50 -11.79
N LYS A 125 -13.05 -4.36 -10.69
CA LYS A 125 -13.38 -3.04 -10.14
C LYS A 125 -12.15 -2.26 -9.69
N LEU A 126 -11.11 -2.93 -9.17
CA LEU A 126 -9.83 -2.29 -8.86
C LEU A 126 -9.11 -1.82 -10.12
N LEU A 127 -9.17 -2.60 -11.20
CA LEU A 127 -8.58 -2.24 -12.49
C LEU A 127 -9.24 -1.01 -13.14
N GLU A 128 -10.53 -0.79 -12.88
CA GLU A 128 -11.27 0.38 -13.38
C GLU A 128 -10.82 1.71 -12.77
N VAL A 129 -10.26 1.68 -11.55
CA VAL A 129 -9.76 2.90 -10.91
C VAL A 129 -8.61 3.45 -11.75
N ASN A 130 -8.57 4.77 -11.96
CA ASN A 130 -7.56 5.39 -12.80
C ASN A 130 -7.07 6.71 -12.21
N LYS A 131 -5.83 7.07 -12.55
CA LYS A 131 -5.18 8.30 -12.10
C LYS A 131 -4.30 8.89 -13.19
N ILE A 132 -4.59 10.16 -13.50
CA ILE A 132 -3.72 10.96 -14.36
C ILE A 132 -2.52 11.50 -13.58
N ARG A 133 -1.36 11.51 -14.24
CA ARG A 133 -0.10 12.10 -13.74
C ARG A 133 0.48 13.03 -14.81
N SER A 134 1.33 13.97 -14.40
CA SER A 134 2.04 14.82 -15.36
C SER A 134 2.98 13.99 -16.25
N GLY A 135 3.27 14.45 -17.46
CA GLY A 135 4.08 13.68 -18.41
C GLY A 135 5.48 13.29 -17.89
N ALA A 136 6.08 14.11 -17.03
CA ALA A 136 7.35 13.77 -16.37
C ALA A 136 7.18 12.65 -15.33
N HIS A 137 6.14 12.72 -14.49
CA HIS A 137 5.88 11.72 -13.46
C HIS A 137 5.42 10.38 -14.08
N SER A 138 4.64 10.40 -15.16
CA SER A 138 4.20 9.18 -15.86
C SER A 138 5.37 8.30 -16.36
N LYS A 139 6.55 8.88 -16.62
CA LYS A 139 7.76 8.10 -16.96
C LYS A 139 8.32 7.33 -15.76
N ALA A 140 8.16 7.85 -14.55
CA ALA A 140 8.54 7.17 -13.30
C ALA A 140 7.46 6.18 -12.83
N SER A 141 6.22 6.33 -13.28
CA SER A 141 5.09 5.43 -13.01
C SER A 141 4.52 4.85 -14.31
N ALA A 142 5.36 4.15 -15.07
CA ALA A 142 4.97 3.57 -16.35
C ALA A 142 3.86 2.51 -16.16
N GLY A 143 2.89 2.48 -17.08
CA GLY A 143 1.76 1.54 -17.03
C GLY A 143 0.51 2.04 -16.30
N SER A 144 0.46 3.33 -15.94
CA SER A 144 -0.65 3.95 -15.19
C SER A 144 -1.06 3.19 -13.90
N PRO A 145 -0.11 2.73 -13.07
CA PRO A 145 -0.43 1.90 -11.92
C PRO A 145 -1.09 2.67 -10.78
N LEU A 146 -1.89 1.95 -10.00
CA LEU A 146 -2.46 2.40 -8.73
C LEU A 146 -1.95 1.63 -7.51
N TYR A 147 -1.31 0.48 -7.72
CA TYR A 147 -0.65 -0.30 -6.67
C TYR A 147 -1.61 -0.72 -5.53
N GLN A 148 -2.82 -1.17 -5.85
CA GLN A 148 -3.80 -1.55 -4.83
C GLN A 148 -3.46 -2.94 -4.29
N ASN A 149 -2.76 -2.99 -3.15
CA ASN A 149 -2.19 -4.24 -2.65
C ASN A 149 -3.22 -5.09 -1.89
N VAL A 150 -3.14 -6.41 -2.09
CA VAL A 150 -3.79 -7.42 -1.26
C VAL A 150 -2.71 -8.34 -0.72
N CYS A 151 -2.63 -8.44 0.61
CA CYS A 151 -1.64 -9.24 1.30
C CYS A 151 -2.29 -10.52 1.85
N ILE A 152 -1.66 -11.67 1.64
CA ILE A 152 -2.14 -12.98 2.11
C ILE A 152 -1.03 -13.80 2.79
N GLY A 153 -1.42 -14.79 3.59
CA GLY A 153 -0.49 -15.67 4.30
C GLY A 153 0.20 -15.00 5.49
N GLY A 154 1.45 -15.38 5.77
CA GLY A 154 2.22 -14.90 6.92
C GLY A 154 1.83 -15.59 8.22
N GLN A 155 2.15 -14.96 9.35
CA GLN A 155 1.85 -15.49 10.68
C GLN A 155 0.70 -14.73 11.37
N LYS A 156 0.09 -15.36 12.37
CA LYS A 156 -0.76 -14.72 13.39
C LYS A 156 -0.35 -15.23 14.76
N LEU A 157 -0.75 -14.52 15.82
CA LEU A 157 -0.56 -14.99 17.19
C LEU A 157 -1.79 -15.77 17.62
N ASN A 158 -1.59 -16.96 18.18
CA ASN A 158 -2.66 -17.76 18.78
C ASN A 158 -3.09 -17.19 20.16
N GLU A 159 -4.06 -17.82 20.82
CA GLU A 159 -4.57 -17.40 22.14
C GLU A 159 -3.49 -17.35 23.23
N ASN A 160 -2.41 -18.12 23.08
CA ASN A 160 -1.26 -18.13 24.00
C ASN A 160 -0.21 -17.06 23.64
N GLY A 161 -0.42 -16.28 22.58
CA GLY A 161 0.55 -15.30 22.08
C GLY A 161 1.74 -15.92 21.33
N GLU A 162 1.61 -17.16 20.87
CA GLU A 162 2.62 -17.88 20.08
C GLU A 162 2.34 -17.75 18.58
N PRO A 163 3.37 -17.63 17.73
CA PRO A 163 3.19 -17.56 16.28
C PRO A 163 2.66 -18.86 15.68
N GLU A 164 1.72 -18.75 14.76
CA GLU A 164 1.27 -19.83 13.91
C GLU A 164 1.04 -19.36 12.47
N ASP A 165 1.05 -20.30 11.52
CA ASP A 165 0.77 -20.03 10.11
C ASP A 165 -0.66 -19.47 9.96
N ALA A 166 -0.80 -18.36 9.23
CA ALA A 166 -2.07 -17.69 9.02
C ALA A 166 -2.74 -18.06 7.69
N VAL A 167 -2.12 -18.92 6.88
CA VAL A 167 -2.74 -19.44 5.65
C VAL A 167 -4.06 -20.13 5.97
N ASN A 168 -5.11 -19.75 5.27
CA ASN A 168 -6.47 -20.24 5.49
C ASN A 168 -7.20 -20.48 4.14
N PRO A 169 -8.45 -20.99 4.14
CA PRO A 169 -9.18 -21.25 2.90
C PRO A 169 -9.35 -20.02 1.99
N LEU A 170 -9.50 -18.83 2.56
CA LEU A 170 -9.60 -17.60 1.78
C LEU A 170 -8.24 -17.18 1.19
N SER A 171 -7.11 -17.44 1.85
CA SER A 171 -5.77 -17.23 1.27
C SER A 171 -5.63 -18.01 -0.06
N TRP A 172 -6.08 -19.26 -0.09
CA TRP A 172 -6.09 -20.08 -1.31
C TRP A 172 -7.04 -19.55 -2.38
N ALA A 173 -8.25 -19.12 -2.00
CA ALA A 173 -9.23 -18.59 -2.94
C ALA A 173 -8.75 -17.26 -3.59
N ILE A 174 -8.12 -16.39 -2.81
CA ILE A 174 -7.50 -15.15 -3.32
C ILE A 174 -6.36 -15.49 -4.29
N LEU A 175 -5.46 -16.40 -3.90
CA LEU A 175 -4.34 -16.83 -4.75
C LEU A 175 -4.84 -17.42 -6.09
N GLU A 176 -5.82 -18.33 -6.03
CA GLU A 176 -6.44 -18.96 -7.20
C GLU A 176 -7.14 -17.93 -8.09
N SER A 177 -7.95 -17.04 -7.51
CA SER A 177 -8.69 -16.00 -8.25
C SER A 177 -7.75 -15.08 -9.03
N CYS A 178 -6.62 -14.68 -8.44
CA CYS A 178 -5.60 -13.86 -9.09
C CYS A 178 -4.89 -14.63 -10.22
N GLY A 179 -4.51 -15.89 -9.99
CA GLY A 179 -3.86 -16.73 -11.01
C GLY A 179 -4.75 -17.02 -12.22
N GLN A 180 -6.07 -17.14 -12.01
CA GLN A 180 -7.05 -17.29 -13.08
C GLN A 180 -7.24 -15.99 -13.87
N LEU A 181 -7.36 -14.84 -13.19
CA LEU A 181 -7.66 -13.56 -13.84
C LEU A 181 -6.44 -12.90 -14.52
N ARG A 182 -5.24 -13.05 -13.94
CA ARG A 182 -3.95 -12.53 -14.46
C ARG A 182 -3.98 -11.02 -14.73
N SER A 183 -4.70 -10.28 -13.89
CA SER A 183 -4.80 -8.81 -13.94
C SER A 183 -3.59 -8.14 -13.28
N THR A 184 -3.43 -6.84 -13.52
CA THR A 184 -2.45 -5.99 -12.80
C THR A 184 -2.95 -5.51 -11.44
N GLN A 185 -4.25 -5.64 -11.18
CA GLN A 185 -4.88 -5.33 -9.89
C GLN A 185 -5.68 -6.56 -9.42
N PRO A 186 -5.61 -6.92 -8.12
CA PRO A 186 -4.79 -6.29 -7.08
C PRO A 186 -3.29 -6.56 -7.28
N ASN A 187 -2.43 -5.79 -6.63
CA ASN A 187 -1.03 -6.16 -6.49
C ASN A 187 -0.90 -7.22 -5.38
N LEU A 188 -0.74 -8.48 -5.74
CA LEU A 188 -0.78 -9.59 -4.78
C LEU A 188 0.58 -9.79 -4.09
N SER A 189 0.59 -9.73 -2.76
CA SER A 189 1.75 -10.02 -1.92
C SER A 189 1.48 -11.20 -0.98
N VAL A 190 2.45 -12.11 -0.88
CA VAL A 190 2.46 -13.22 0.07
C VAL A 190 3.48 -12.92 1.16
N ARG A 191 3.06 -13.06 2.42
CA ARG A 191 3.99 -13.05 3.56
C ARG A 191 4.57 -14.45 3.76
N TYR A 192 5.87 -14.56 3.56
CA TYR A 192 6.67 -15.76 3.81
C TYR A 192 7.18 -15.80 5.25
N HIS A 193 7.20 -16.99 5.82
CA HIS A 193 7.89 -17.33 7.06
C HIS A 193 8.43 -18.76 6.95
N GLU A 194 9.38 -19.14 7.80
CA GLU A 194 10.02 -20.47 7.75
C GLU A 194 8.99 -21.62 7.89
N GLY A 195 7.93 -21.41 8.68
CA GLY A 195 6.87 -22.39 8.92
C GLY A 195 5.71 -22.36 7.92
N LEU A 196 5.83 -21.62 6.80
CA LEU A 196 4.74 -21.48 5.83
C LEU A 196 4.36 -22.84 5.25
N ASN A 197 3.05 -23.13 5.16
CA ASN A 197 2.56 -24.35 4.55
C ASN A 197 3.18 -24.60 3.16
N GLN A 198 3.85 -25.76 3.02
CA GLN A 198 4.61 -26.08 1.80
C GLN A 198 3.72 -26.22 0.56
N GLU A 199 2.48 -26.71 0.71
CA GLU A 199 1.54 -26.80 -0.41
C GLU A 199 1.13 -25.40 -0.88
N PHE A 200 0.89 -24.47 0.06
CA PHE A 200 0.58 -23.08 -0.27
C PHE A 200 1.74 -22.38 -0.96
N LEU A 201 2.98 -22.60 -0.51
CA LEU A 201 4.17 -22.11 -1.20
C LEU A 201 4.25 -22.66 -2.64
N MET A 202 3.99 -23.95 -2.84
CA MET A 202 3.92 -24.53 -4.18
C MET A 202 2.78 -23.96 -5.03
N GLY A 203 1.63 -23.67 -4.43
CA GLY A 203 0.53 -22.94 -5.06
C GLY A 203 0.96 -21.56 -5.55
N CYS A 204 1.76 -20.84 -4.77
CA CYS A 204 2.31 -19.55 -5.18
C CYS A 204 3.23 -19.68 -6.41
N ILE A 205 4.03 -20.75 -6.49
CA ILE A 205 4.87 -21.04 -7.65
C ILE A 205 4.02 -21.33 -8.90
N GLU A 206 2.90 -22.06 -8.76
CA GLU A 206 1.97 -22.27 -9.87
C GLU A 206 1.33 -20.96 -10.37
N VAL A 207 1.04 -20.02 -9.46
CA VAL A 207 0.58 -18.68 -9.86
C VAL A 207 1.69 -17.88 -10.55
N ILE A 208 2.94 -17.95 -10.08
CA ILE A 208 4.09 -17.31 -10.77
C ILE A 208 4.21 -17.81 -12.21
N LYS A 209 4.02 -19.13 -12.43
CA LYS A 209 4.06 -19.74 -13.77
C LYS A 209 2.99 -19.20 -14.72
N CYS A 210 1.95 -18.53 -14.21
CA CYS A 210 0.95 -17.85 -15.06
C CYS A 210 1.52 -16.62 -15.78
N GLY A 211 2.69 -16.11 -15.40
CA GLY A 211 3.48 -15.17 -16.22
C GLY A 211 3.06 -13.70 -16.12
N PHE A 212 2.41 -13.29 -15.04
CA PHE A 212 1.95 -11.91 -14.83
C PHE A 212 2.66 -11.16 -13.68
N GLY A 213 3.72 -11.75 -13.11
CA GLY A 213 4.62 -11.09 -12.16
C GLY A 213 4.20 -11.16 -10.68
N MET A 214 3.21 -11.98 -10.33
CA MET A 214 2.71 -12.14 -8.96
C MET A 214 2.64 -13.63 -8.55
N PRO A 215 2.53 -13.94 -7.24
CA PRO A 215 2.65 -13.00 -6.11
C PRO A 215 4.08 -12.48 -5.90
N ALA A 216 4.19 -11.30 -5.29
CA ALA A 216 5.42 -10.83 -4.65
C ALA A 216 5.57 -11.47 -3.25
N PHE A 217 6.78 -11.49 -2.70
CA PHE A 217 7.05 -12.05 -1.36
C PHE A 217 7.62 -11.00 -0.41
N ASN A 218 6.99 -10.86 0.75
CA ASN A 218 7.52 -10.16 1.92
C ASN A 218 7.95 -11.20 2.95
N ASN A 219 8.97 -10.90 3.76
CA ASN A 219 9.61 -11.88 4.64
C ASN A 219 9.38 -11.53 6.11
N ASP A 220 8.58 -12.34 6.79
CA ASP A 220 8.28 -12.19 8.23
C ASP A 220 9.56 -12.28 9.08
N GLU A 221 10.54 -13.07 8.67
CA GLU A 221 11.80 -13.31 9.40
C GLU A 221 12.66 -12.05 9.58
N ILE A 222 12.41 -11.00 8.78
CA ILE A 222 13.07 -9.70 8.91
C ILE A 222 12.09 -8.60 9.32
N VAL A 223 10.87 -8.58 8.75
CA VAL A 223 9.93 -7.50 8.99
C VAL A 223 9.48 -7.48 10.45
N ILE A 224 9.10 -8.63 11.01
CA ILE A 224 8.55 -8.69 12.37
C ILE A 224 9.60 -8.29 13.42
N PRO A 225 10.84 -8.85 13.41
CA PRO A 225 11.86 -8.44 14.36
C PRO A 225 12.22 -6.95 14.26
N GLU A 226 12.35 -6.41 13.04
CA GLU A 226 12.71 -5.01 12.86
C GLU A 226 11.55 -4.04 13.20
N PHE A 227 10.29 -4.44 12.98
CA PHE A 227 9.13 -3.68 13.44
C PHE A 227 9.09 -3.59 14.97
N ILE A 228 9.29 -4.71 15.68
CA ILE A 228 9.34 -4.73 17.14
C ILE A 228 10.49 -3.86 17.65
N LYS A 229 11.66 -3.94 17.01
CA LYS A 229 12.82 -3.11 17.34
C LYS A 229 12.59 -1.62 17.10
N LEU A 230 11.79 -1.25 16.10
CA LEU A 230 11.35 0.14 15.87
C LEU A 230 10.34 0.63 16.93
N GLY A 231 9.75 -0.28 17.70
CA GLY A 231 8.77 0.04 18.75
C GLY A 231 7.32 -0.24 18.36
N VAL A 232 7.08 -0.97 17.26
CA VAL A 232 5.75 -1.50 16.94
C VAL A 232 5.42 -2.61 17.94
N GLU A 233 4.21 -2.59 18.50
CA GLU A 233 3.76 -3.64 19.44
C GLU A 233 3.81 -5.02 18.77
N LYS A 234 4.09 -6.07 19.54
CA LYS A 234 4.26 -7.43 19.02
C LYS A 234 3.04 -7.86 18.20
N GLU A 235 1.85 -7.67 18.75
CA GLU A 235 0.58 -8.05 18.14
C GLU A 235 0.38 -7.36 16.78
N ASP A 236 0.73 -6.07 16.71
CA ASP A 236 0.66 -5.27 15.49
C ASP A 236 1.74 -5.67 14.47
N ALA A 237 2.96 -5.96 14.93
CA ALA A 237 4.06 -6.41 14.10
C ALA A 237 3.71 -7.75 13.42
N TYR A 238 3.10 -8.71 14.12
CA TYR A 238 2.62 -9.95 13.51
C TYR A 238 1.45 -9.72 12.53
N ASN A 239 0.75 -8.60 12.63
CA ASN A 239 -0.36 -8.23 11.76
C ASN A 239 0.01 -7.28 10.61
N TYR A 240 1.29 -7.06 10.33
CA TYR A 240 1.71 -6.20 9.22
C TYR A 240 1.17 -6.69 7.86
N ALA A 241 1.09 -5.79 6.89
CA ALA A 241 0.80 -6.11 5.51
C ALA A 241 1.70 -5.32 4.58
N SER A 242 1.80 -5.80 3.34
CA SER A 242 2.36 -5.03 2.23
C SER A 242 1.39 -3.92 1.83
N ILE A 243 1.92 -2.72 1.62
CA ILE A 243 1.20 -1.56 1.11
C ILE A 243 1.79 -1.23 -0.24
N GLY A 244 0.98 -0.89 -1.25
CA GLY A 244 1.51 -0.46 -2.53
C GLY A 244 2.34 -1.53 -3.24
N CYS A 245 3.66 -1.34 -3.26
CA CYS A 245 4.61 -2.21 -3.92
C CYS A 245 5.16 -3.30 -2.96
N ILE A 246 6.15 -2.95 -2.13
CA ILE A 246 6.88 -3.89 -1.27
C ILE A 246 7.01 -3.41 0.17
N GLU A 247 6.72 -2.13 0.40
CA GLU A 247 6.74 -1.48 1.69
C GLU A 247 5.74 -2.14 2.64
N THR A 248 6.08 -2.16 3.92
CA THR A 248 5.28 -2.81 4.96
C THR A 248 4.80 -1.80 5.97
N ALA A 249 3.59 -1.99 6.46
CA ALA A 249 2.99 -1.21 7.54
C ALA A 249 1.96 -2.04 8.28
N VAL A 250 1.41 -1.50 9.37
CA VAL A 250 0.30 -2.12 10.11
C VAL A 250 -1.02 -1.55 9.59
N PRO A 251 -1.89 -2.36 8.94
CA PRO A 251 -3.16 -1.88 8.41
C PRO A 251 -4.01 -1.17 9.47
N GLY A 252 -4.58 -0.02 9.11
CA GLY A 252 -5.45 0.76 10.01
C GLY A 252 -4.73 1.43 11.18
N LYS A 253 -3.40 1.32 11.32
CA LYS A 253 -2.65 1.88 12.47
C LYS A 253 -1.44 2.72 12.08
N TRP A 254 -1.14 2.83 10.80
CA TRP A 254 0.04 3.52 10.29
C TRP A 254 -0.32 4.82 9.58
N GLY A 255 0.57 5.80 9.66
CA GLY A 255 0.52 7.03 8.88
C GLY A 255 0.66 6.81 7.38
N TYR A 256 0.68 7.90 6.61
CA TYR A 256 0.91 7.82 5.17
C TYR A 256 2.36 7.42 4.86
N ARG A 257 2.57 6.85 3.65
CA ARG A 257 3.89 6.73 3.01
C ARG A 257 4.97 6.05 3.85
N CYS A 258 4.69 4.85 4.37
CA CYS A 258 5.74 3.93 4.89
C CYS A 258 6.91 3.78 3.90
N THR A 259 6.64 3.93 2.59
CA THR A 259 7.59 4.49 1.62
C THR A 259 6.93 5.49 0.67
N GLY A 260 7.73 6.16 -0.16
CA GLY A 260 7.24 7.02 -1.24
C GLY A 260 7.40 8.51 -0.99
N MET A 261 8.35 8.93 -0.14
CA MET A 261 8.73 10.34 0.03
C MET A 261 9.59 10.83 -1.16
N SER A 262 10.57 11.70 -0.91
CA SER A 262 11.51 12.15 -1.93
C SER A 262 12.34 11.03 -2.58
N PHE A 263 12.73 11.23 -3.85
CA PHE A 263 13.58 10.32 -4.62
C PHE A 263 14.98 10.92 -4.76
N ILE A 264 16.01 10.18 -4.32
CA ILE A 264 17.42 10.58 -4.42
C ILE A 264 18.13 9.72 -5.47
N ASN A 265 18.81 10.35 -6.42
CA ASN A 265 19.57 9.65 -7.46
C ASN A 265 21.03 9.45 -7.03
N PHE A 266 21.38 8.23 -6.62
CA PHE A 266 22.71 7.93 -6.12
C PHE A 266 23.79 8.03 -7.20
N ALA A 267 23.49 7.65 -8.45
CA ALA A 267 24.46 7.73 -9.53
C ALA A 267 24.90 9.18 -9.83
N ARG A 268 23.95 10.12 -9.86
CA ARG A 268 24.26 11.55 -10.10
C ARG A 268 25.07 12.16 -8.96
N ILE A 269 24.74 11.81 -7.72
CA ILE A 269 25.51 12.27 -6.56
C ILE A 269 26.94 11.73 -6.63
N LEU A 270 27.15 10.50 -7.15
CA LEU A 270 28.48 9.90 -7.25
C LEU A 270 29.30 10.65 -8.30
N LEU A 271 28.70 10.93 -9.45
CA LEU A 271 29.34 11.73 -10.49
C LEU A 271 29.72 13.13 -9.98
N ALA A 272 28.86 13.75 -9.17
CA ALA A 272 29.18 15.04 -8.52
C ALA A 272 30.34 14.90 -7.53
N ALA A 273 30.36 13.86 -6.68
CA ALA A 273 31.44 13.58 -5.73
C ALA A 273 32.80 13.36 -6.41
N LEU A 274 32.79 12.84 -7.63
CA LEU A 274 34.00 12.61 -8.42
C LEU A 274 34.45 13.84 -9.22
N ASN A 275 33.71 14.95 -9.16
CA ASN A 275 33.85 16.09 -10.05
C ASN A 275 33.53 17.44 -9.36
N GLU A 276 34.22 17.76 -8.27
CA GLU A 276 34.12 19.08 -7.59
C GLU A 276 32.69 19.45 -7.12
N GLY A 277 31.82 18.46 -6.94
CA GLY A 277 30.41 18.64 -6.61
C GLY A 277 29.52 19.00 -7.81
N VAL A 278 30.06 19.06 -9.02
CA VAL A 278 29.35 19.42 -10.25
C VAL A 278 28.55 18.24 -10.77
N ASP A 279 27.22 18.36 -10.72
CA ASP A 279 26.33 17.39 -11.34
C ASP A 279 26.50 17.39 -12.87
N ALA A 280 26.92 16.25 -13.42
CA ALA A 280 27.24 16.10 -14.84
C ALA A 280 26.04 16.35 -15.78
N THR A 281 24.81 16.24 -15.30
CA THR A 281 23.61 16.46 -16.13
C THR A 281 23.24 17.94 -16.25
N THR A 282 23.39 18.72 -15.18
CA THR A 282 22.95 20.13 -15.14
C THR A 282 24.08 21.14 -15.15
N GLY A 283 25.31 20.71 -14.87
CA GLY A 283 26.49 21.58 -14.72
C GLY A 283 26.51 22.39 -13.42
N LYS A 284 25.61 22.12 -12.48
CA LYS A 284 25.52 22.86 -11.21
C LYS A 284 26.32 22.17 -10.11
N ALA A 285 27.06 22.95 -9.32
CA ALA A 285 27.69 22.49 -8.08
C ALA A 285 26.83 22.91 -6.87
N PHE A 286 26.06 21.97 -6.31
CA PHE A 286 25.24 22.25 -5.13
C PHE A 286 26.03 22.17 -3.82
N LEU A 287 27.03 21.30 -3.76
CA LEU A 287 28.01 21.22 -2.68
C LEU A 287 29.42 21.16 -3.29
N PRO A 288 30.08 22.31 -3.53
CA PRO A 288 31.39 22.33 -4.16
C PRO A 288 32.49 21.77 -3.25
N HIS A 289 33.50 21.14 -3.84
CA HIS A 289 34.75 20.72 -3.19
C HIS A 289 35.91 20.74 -4.19
N ASP A 290 37.15 20.50 -3.75
CA ASP A 290 38.37 20.68 -4.56
C ASP A 290 38.87 19.40 -5.26
N LYS A 291 38.36 18.22 -4.85
CA LYS A 291 38.71 16.92 -5.43
C LYS A 291 37.99 16.62 -6.76
N SER A 292 38.70 16.05 -7.73
CA SER A 292 38.11 15.47 -8.94
C SER A 292 39.00 14.41 -9.57
N LEU A 293 38.38 13.49 -10.31
CA LEU A 293 39.12 12.53 -11.14
C LEU A 293 39.91 13.24 -12.24
N ALA A 294 39.35 14.30 -12.85
CA ALA A 294 40.00 15.04 -13.92
C ALA A 294 41.31 15.73 -13.48
N LYS A 295 41.37 16.20 -12.23
CA LYS A 295 42.60 16.78 -11.64
C LYS A 295 43.58 15.71 -11.14
N GLY A 296 43.17 14.44 -11.05
CA GLY A 296 43.99 13.36 -10.51
C GLY A 296 44.41 13.60 -9.05
N ASN A 297 43.60 14.32 -8.26
CA ASN A 297 43.97 14.74 -6.90
C ASN A 297 43.27 13.94 -5.79
N PHE A 298 42.72 12.77 -6.11
CA PHE A 298 42.37 11.73 -5.13
C PHE A 298 43.59 10.83 -4.89
N GLU A 299 44.05 10.73 -3.65
CA GLU A 299 45.24 9.94 -3.28
C GLU A 299 44.90 8.49 -2.94
N SER A 300 43.64 8.20 -2.64
CA SER A 300 43.16 6.86 -2.29
C SER A 300 41.67 6.70 -2.55
N PHE A 301 41.23 5.44 -2.65
CA PHE A 301 39.81 5.11 -2.72
C PHE A 301 39.04 5.55 -1.47
N ASP A 302 39.70 5.63 -0.31
CA ASP A 302 39.08 6.15 0.91
C ASP A 302 38.71 7.63 0.78
N GLN A 303 39.52 8.43 0.06
CA GLN A 303 39.15 9.82 -0.25
C GLN A 303 37.94 9.90 -1.19
N VAL A 304 37.79 8.96 -2.13
CA VAL A 304 36.61 8.87 -3.01
C VAL A 304 35.36 8.55 -2.20
N THR A 305 35.42 7.55 -1.32
CA THR A 305 34.28 7.17 -0.47
C THR A 305 33.91 8.25 0.54
N ALA A 306 34.91 8.96 1.09
CA ALA A 306 34.68 10.11 1.96
C ALA A 306 33.98 11.26 1.21
N SER A 307 34.42 11.57 -0.01
CA SER A 307 33.78 12.61 -0.84
C SER A 307 32.33 12.24 -1.18
N TRP A 308 32.07 10.98 -1.57
CA TRP A 308 30.70 10.48 -1.73
C TRP A 308 29.88 10.62 -0.45
N ALA A 309 30.44 10.24 0.71
CA ALA A 309 29.76 10.30 2.00
C ALA A 309 29.39 11.74 2.40
N GLU A 310 30.23 12.72 2.07
CA GLU A 310 29.94 14.14 2.29
C GLU A 310 28.80 14.62 1.39
N GLN A 311 28.87 14.33 0.09
CA GLN A 311 27.82 14.69 -0.88
C GLN A 311 26.48 14.08 -0.49
N ILE A 312 26.42 12.78 -0.19
CA ILE A 312 25.15 12.14 0.15
C ILE A 312 24.55 12.69 1.44
N ARG A 313 25.34 13.03 2.47
CA ARG A 313 24.84 13.67 3.69
C ARG A 313 24.18 15.02 3.41
N TYR A 314 24.75 15.81 2.51
CA TYR A 314 24.16 17.08 2.07
C TYR A 314 22.81 16.85 1.37
N TYR A 315 22.76 15.97 0.37
CA TYR A 315 21.53 15.72 -0.39
C TYR A 315 20.44 15.06 0.47
N THR A 316 20.79 14.19 1.43
CA THR A 316 19.84 13.65 2.41
C THR A 316 19.25 14.74 3.29
N ARG A 317 20.06 15.70 3.76
CA ARG A 317 19.51 16.84 4.51
C ARG A 317 18.53 17.64 3.65
N LYS A 318 18.90 17.93 2.40
CA LYS A 318 18.04 18.69 1.48
C LYS A 318 16.76 17.96 1.10
N SER A 319 16.79 16.63 0.99
CA SER A 319 15.58 15.86 0.73
C SER A 319 14.59 15.97 1.90
N ILE A 320 15.06 15.89 3.14
CA ILE A 320 14.24 16.05 4.34
C ILE A 320 13.69 17.49 4.45
N GLU A 321 14.50 18.51 4.16
CA GLU A 321 14.03 19.90 4.12
C GLU A 321 12.87 20.09 3.12
N ILE A 322 12.96 19.46 1.94
CA ILE A 322 11.91 19.50 0.92
C ILE A 322 10.67 18.74 1.39
N ASP A 323 10.83 17.51 1.88
CA ASP A 323 9.72 16.66 2.35
C ASP A 323 8.95 17.35 3.48
N THR A 324 9.65 17.98 4.43
CA THR A 324 9.04 18.74 5.54
C THR A 324 8.13 19.87 5.05
N VAL A 325 8.57 20.60 4.01
CA VAL A 325 7.76 21.68 3.42
C VAL A 325 6.53 21.11 2.73
N VAL A 326 6.69 20.03 1.96
CA VAL A 326 5.58 19.38 1.24
C VAL A 326 4.54 18.85 2.22
N ASP A 327 4.97 18.12 3.26
CA ASP A 327 4.06 17.55 4.25
C ASP A 327 3.33 18.63 5.04
N SER A 328 4.01 19.72 5.42
CA SER A 328 3.37 20.85 6.12
C SER A 328 2.24 21.49 5.29
N VAL A 329 2.40 21.56 3.97
CA VAL A 329 1.37 22.08 3.07
C VAL A 329 0.21 21.07 2.94
N LEU A 330 0.52 19.77 2.81
CA LEU A 330 -0.50 18.72 2.72
C LEU A 330 -1.33 18.64 4.01
N GLU A 331 -0.70 18.74 5.18
CA GLU A 331 -1.37 18.79 6.49
C GLU A 331 -2.37 19.95 6.56
N GLN A 332 -2.01 21.11 6.02
CA GLN A 332 -2.82 22.33 6.10
C GLN A 332 -3.92 22.42 5.04
N GLN A 333 -3.70 21.86 3.84
CA GLN A 333 -4.55 22.14 2.67
C GLN A 333 -5.24 20.91 2.08
N ALA A 334 -4.84 19.70 2.46
CA ALA A 334 -5.35 18.46 1.86
C ALA A 334 -5.60 17.40 2.95
N GLN A 335 -6.56 17.67 3.83
CA GLN A 335 -6.98 16.71 4.86
C GLN A 335 -7.82 15.58 4.23
N ASP A 336 -7.40 14.34 4.42
CA ASP A 336 -8.12 13.14 4.00
C ASP A 336 -9.01 12.66 5.16
N ILE A 337 -10.25 13.13 5.18
CA ILE A 337 -11.18 12.97 6.31
C ILE A 337 -11.67 11.53 6.43
N PHE A 338 -12.03 10.89 5.31
CA PHE A 338 -12.51 9.52 5.34
C PHE A 338 -11.38 8.56 5.75
N CYS A 339 -10.20 8.68 5.13
CA CYS A 339 -9.03 7.89 5.52
C CYS A 339 -8.70 8.05 7.00
N SER A 340 -8.68 9.29 7.50
CA SER A 340 -8.42 9.53 8.93
C SER A 340 -9.47 8.94 9.85
N SER A 341 -10.73 8.78 9.41
CA SER A 341 -11.75 8.13 10.22
C SER A 341 -11.54 6.62 10.39
N LEU A 342 -10.71 6.00 9.54
CA LEU A 342 -10.46 4.56 9.47
C LEU A 342 -9.07 4.15 9.96
N VAL A 343 -8.30 5.09 10.52
CA VAL A 343 -6.94 4.85 11.02
C VAL A 343 -6.85 5.18 12.51
N ASP A 344 -6.52 4.19 13.31
CA ASP A 344 -6.23 4.35 14.73
C ASP A 344 -4.96 5.20 14.91
N ASP A 345 -4.90 6.19 15.80
CA ASP A 345 -5.90 6.61 16.79
C ASP A 345 -6.53 7.97 16.40
N CYS A 346 -6.70 8.25 15.10
CA CYS A 346 -7.06 9.59 14.61
C CYS A 346 -8.35 10.12 15.28
N LEU A 347 -9.37 9.26 15.42
CA LEU A 347 -10.60 9.60 16.12
C LEU A 347 -10.37 9.86 17.62
N ALA A 348 -9.63 9.01 18.33
CA ALA A 348 -9.35 9.22 19.75
C ALA A 348 -8.50 10.49 20.00
N ARG A 349 -7.62 10.85 19.05
CA ARG A 349 -6.78 12.04 19.12
C ARG A 349 -7.50 13.30 18.63
N GLY A 350 -8.54 13.16 17.81
CA GLY A 350 -9.27 14.27 17.17
C GLY A 350 -8.41 14.99 16.13
N LYS A 351 -7.62 14.23 15.38
CA LYS A 351 -6.63 14.74 14.42
C LYS A 351 -6.66 13.88 13.17
N THR A 352 -6.37 14.50 12.03
CA THR A 352 -6.13 13.75 10.79
C THR A 352 -4.84 12.93 10.88
N VAL A 353 -4.66 11.97 9.95
CA VAL A 353 -3.41 11.18 9.87
C VAL A 353 -2.19 12.10 9.74
N LYS A 354 -2.26 13.13 8.88
CA LYS A 354 -1.16 14.08 8.62
C LYS A 354 -0.83 15.00 9.81
N GLU A 355 -1.76 15.18 10.75
CA GLU A 355 -1.54 15.95 11.98
C GLU A 355 -0.97 15.08 13.13
N GLY A 356 -0.54 13.85 12.84
CA GLY A 356 -0.05 12.88 13.83
C GLY A 356 -1.16 12.10 14.52
N GLY A 357 -2.28 11.86 13.83
CA GLY A 357 -3.41 11.08 14.34
C GLY A 357 -3.13 9.57 14.45
N ALA A 358 -2.30 9.02 13.56
CA ALA A 358 -2.06 7.57 13.48
C ALA A 358 -1.25 7.02 14.67
N LYS A 359 -1.47 5.76 15.03
CA LYS A 359 -0.76 5.06 16.11
C LYS A 359 0.75 5.03 15.86
N TYR A 360 1.13 4.68 14.64
CA TYR A 360 2.50 4.61 14.16
C TYR A 360 2.73 5.59 13.01
N ASP A 361 3.91 6.23 12.97
CA ASP A 361 4.24 7.19 11.92
C ASP A 361 5.73 7.10 11.57
N TRP A 362 6.03 6.20 10.64
CA TRP A 362 7.35 6.09 10.02
C TRP A 362 7.20 6.17 8.50
N VAL A 363 8.10 6.91 7.88
CA VAL A 363 8.17 7.11 6.43
C VAL A 363 9.56 6.82 5.89
N SER A 364 9.64 6.57 4.60
CA SER A 364 10.94 6.44 3.92
C SER A 364 10.93 7.12 2.55
N GLY A 365 12.06 7.77 2.22
CA GLY A 365 12.37 8.20 0.86
C GLY A 365 12.91 7.05 0.03
N LEU A 366 13.12 7.30 -1.26
CA LEU A 366 13.52 6.30 -2.25
C LEU A 366 14.92 6.60 -2.79
N GLN A 367 15.84 5.64 -2.62
CA GLN A 367 17.22 5.76 -3.10
C GLN A 367 17.37 4.99 -4.42
N VAL A 368 17.59 5.71 -5.51
CA VAL A 368 17.59 5.16 -6.87
C VAL A 368 19.02 4.96 -7.36
N GLY A 369 19.29 3.78 -7.94
CA GLY A 369 20.59 3.45 -8.54
C GLY A 369 21.57 2.73 -7.61
N ILE A 370 21.06 1.91 -6.69
CA ILE A 370 21.88 1.16 -5.71
C ILE A 370 22.98 0.33 -6.40
N ALA A 371 22.61 -0.49 -7.39
CA ALA A 371 23.58 -1.32 -8.11
C ALA A 371 24.56 -0.47 -8.94
N ASN A 372 24.10 0.63 -9.54
CA ASN A 372 24.96 1.54 -10.29
C ASN A 372 26.03 2.16 -9.38
N LEU A 373 25.66 2.59 -8.18
CA LEU A 373 26.59 3.11 -7.17
C LEU A 373 27.64 2.04 -6.80
N GLY A 374 27.17 0.86 -6.40
CA GLY A 374 28.06 -0.24 -5.98
C GLY A 374 29.04 -0.67 -7.07
N ASN A 375 28.53 -0.92 -8.29
CA ASN A 375 29.34 -1.33 -9.43
C ASN A 375 30.35 -0.26 -9.83
N SER A 376 29.95 1.02 -9.84
CA SER A 376 30.85 2.13 -10.20
C SER A 376 31.98 2.26 -9.18
N LEU A 377 31.66 2.23 -7.89
CA LEU A 377 32.66 2.30 -6.82
C LEU A 377 33.60 1.07 -6.86
N ALA A 378 33.07 -0.12 -7.10
CA ALA A 378 33.89 -1.33 -7.23
C ALA A 378 34.85 -1.26 -8.42
N ALA A 379 34.37 -0.77 -9.57
CA ALA A 379 35.21 -0.59 -10.76
C ALA A 379 36.32 0.44 -10.53
N ILE A 380 36.00 1.58 -9.90
CA ILE A 380 37.00 2.59 -9.51
C ILE A 380 38.04 1.96 -8.59
N LYS A 381 37.63 1.28 -7.52
CA LYS A 381 38.53 0.66 -6.55
C LYS A 381 39.50 -0.36 -7.17
N HIS A 382 39.06 -1.06 -8.21
CA HIS A 382 39.83 -2.14 -8.81
C HIS A 382 40.76 -1.68 -9.93
N LEU A 383 40.34 -0.70 -10.74
CA LEU A 383 41.02 -0.29 -11.96
C LEU A 383 41.85 1.00 -11.82
N VAL A 384 41.55 1.83 -10.82
CA VAL A 384 42.23 3.11 -10.53
C VAL A 384 42.92 2.99 -9.19
#